data_AF-A0AAD8CVP4-F1
#
_entry.id   AF-A0AAD8CVP4-F1
#
_cell.length_a   1.000
_cell.length_b   1.000
_cell.length_c   1.000
_cell.angle_alpha   90.00
_cell.angle_beta   90.00
_cell.angle_gamma   90.00
#
_symmetry.space_group_name_H-M   'P 1'
#
loop_
_entity.id
_entity.type
_entity.pdbx_description
1 polymer ?
#
loop_
_entity_poly.entity_id
_entity_poly.type
_entity_poly.pdbx_seq_one_letter_code
_entity_poly.pdbx_strand_id
1 'polypeptide(L)'
;MAVNEGDEVVLSMVDVLEENEELENEASAVLGGSDPEKCSYPKGYVKRQALYACSTCTPKDEDPAGICLACSYKCHEGHDLYELYTKRNFRCDCGNSKFKDFECKLYSGKDTLNTNNKYNQNFVGLYCTCKRPYPDPEDEVSDEMIQCIVCEDWFHGRHLGAISTESVELQEMICVSCTNRTPFLWAYAAQLAAQGYLDLHQTK
;
A
#
# COMPACT_ATOMS: atom_id res chain seq x y z
N MET A 1 32.25 -21.20 40.65
CA MET A 1 32.14 -19.78 40.24
C MET A 1 32.83 -19.64 38.91
N ALA A 2 32.08 -19.33 37.86
CA ALA A 2 32.55 -18.63 36.67
C ALA A 2 31.30 -18.30 35.85
N VAL A 3 30.73 -17.12 36.13
CA VAL A 3 29.90 -16.42 35.15
C VAL A 3 30.87 -15.94 34.09
N ASN A 4 30.70 -16.37 32.84
CA ASN A 4 31.47 -15.79 31.74
C ASN A 4 30.69 -14.57 31.29
N GLU A 5 31.24 -13.40 31.61
CA GLU A 5 30.75 -12.08 31.26
C GLU A 5 30.68 -11.91 29.74
N GLY A 6 29.69 -11.15 29.28
CA GLY A 6 29.28 -11.05 27.89
C GLY A 6 30.37 -10.56 26.94
N ASP A 7 30.43 -11.19 25.77
CA ASP A 7 30.94 -10.58 24.56
C ASP A 7 30.12 -9.31 24.30
N GLU A 8 30.69 -8.13 24.57
CA GLU A 8 30.17 -6.89 23.98
C GLU A 8 30.32 -7.01 22.46
N VAL A 9 29.19 -7.08 21.75
CA VAL A 9 29.17 -7.05 20.29
C VAL A 9 29.74 -5.69 19.86
N VAL A 10 30.99 -5.68 19.42
CA VAL A 10 31.65 -4.46 18.93
C VAL A 10 31.21 -4.23 17.49
N LEU A 11 30.17 -3.43 17.29
CA LEU A 11 29.72 -3.02 15.95
C LEU A 11 30.68 -1.97 15.39
N SER A 12 31.16 -2.16 14.17
CA SER A 12 31.96 -1.16 13.48
C SER A 12 31.08 -0.05 12.90
N MET A 13 31.68 1.12 12.67
CA MET A 13 30.97 2.21 11.99
C MET A 13 30.57 1.86 10.55
N VAL A 14 31.25 0.89 9.91
CA VAL A 14 30.87 0.39 8.58
C VAL A 14 29.60 -0.44 8.69
N ASP A 15 29.54 -1.36 9.66
CA ASP A 15 28.36 -2.21 9.88
C ASP A 15 27.10 -1.36 10.14
N VAL A 16 27.22 -0.28 10.92
CA VAL A 16 26.10 0.65 11.18
C VAL A 16 25.66 1.41 9.93
N LEU A 17 26.58 1.76 9.04
CA LEU A 17 26.25 2.44 7.79
C LEU A 17 25.54 1.49 6.81
N GLU A 18 26.03 0.25 6.70
CA GLU A 18 25.42 -0.79 5.87
C GLU A 18 24.00 -1.12 6.36
N GLU A 19 23.81 -1.32 7.67
CA GLU A 19 22.49 -1.57 8.26
C GLU A 19 21.51 -0.41 8.03
N ASN A 20 21.97 0.84 8.17
CA ASN A 20 21.14 2.01 7.89
C ASN A 20 20.74 2.09 6.40
N GLU A 21 21.66 1.77 5.48
CA GLU A 21 21.37 1.75 4.05
C GLU A 21 20.35 0.66 3.69
N GLU A 22 20.46 -0.53 4.30
CA GLU A 22 19.47 -1.60 4.15
C GLU A 22 18.08 -1.17 4.63
N LEU A 23 17.98 -0.58 5.82
CA LEU A 23 16.73 -0.06 6.37
C LEU A 23 16.11 1.05 5.51
N GLU A 24 16.94 1.96 4.98
CA GLU A 24 16.49 3.02 4.07
C GLU A 24 15.94 2.44 2.75
N ASN A 25 16.60 1.41 2.21
CA ASN A 25 16.18 0.74 0.99
C ASN A 25 14.84 0.00 1.18
N GLU A 26 14.68 -0.71 2.30
CA GLU A 26 13.42 -1.37 2.67
C GLU A 26 12.27 -0.35 2.84
N ALA A 27 12.52 0.73 3.58
CA ALA A 27 11.54 1.80 3.76
C ALA A 27 11.15 2.44 2.42
N SER A 28 12.11 2.64 1.52
CA SER A 28 11.88 3.16 0.17
C SER A 28 11.03 2.20 -0.67
N ALA A 29 11.27 0.89 -0.58
CA ALA A 29 10.50 -0.14 -1.28
C ALA A 29 9.02 -0.16 -0.82
N VAL A 30 8.78 -0.02 0.49
CA VAL A 30 7.42 -0.02 1.07
C VAL A 30 6.69 1.30 0.83
N LEU A 31 7.36 2.43 1.08
CA LEU A 31 6.74 3.76 1.08
C LEU A 31 6.86 4.50 -0.27
N GLY A 32 7.57 3.93 -1.24
CA GLY A 32 7.73 4.49 -2.59
C GLY A 32 8.48 5.82 -2.59
N GLY A 33 9.49 5.98 -1.74
CA GLY A 33 10.26 7.23 -1.62
C GLY A 33 9.43 8.43 -1.13
N SER A 34 8.39 8.16 -0.33
CA SER A 34 7.57 9.21 0.29
C SER A 34 8.39 10.06 1.26
N ASP A 35 8.19 11.38 1.20
CA ASP A 35 8.82 12.33 2.11
C ASP A 35 7.91 12.52 3.34
N PRO A 36 8.41 12.29 4.57
CA PRO A 36 7.60 12.42 5.80
C PRO A 36 7.42 13.88 6.26
N GLU A 37 8.16 14.84 5.70
CA GLU A 37 8.13 16.24 6.14
C GLU A 37 7.46 17.16 5.12
N LYS A 38 7.45 16.79 3.83
CA LYS A 38 6.88 17.62 2.75
C LYS A 38 5.66 16.99 2.10
N CYS A 39 4.58 17.77 2.02
CA CYS A 39 3.40 17.35 1.25
C CYS A 39 3.80 17.03 -0.20
N SER A 40 3.33 15.90 -0.74
CA SER A 40 3.66 15.49 -2.11
C SER A 40 2.89 16.27 -3.18
N TYR A 41 1.84 17.01 -2.82
CA TYR A 41 0.98 17.71 -3.76
C TYR A 41 1.72 18.60 -4.80
N PRO A 42 2.74 19.40 -4.42
CA PRO A 42 3.48 20.24 -5.36
C PRO A 42 4.30 19.44 -6.38
N LYS A 43 4.59 18.16 -6.09
CA LYS A 43 5.24 17.24 -7.04
C LYS A 43 4.29 16.77 -8.16
N GLY A 44 3.01 17.18 -8.11
CA GLY A 44 1.99 16.77 -9.07
C GLY A 44 1.59 15.30 -8.90
N TYR A 45 1.17 14.67 -9.99
CA TYR A 45 0.83 13.25 -10.01
C TYR A 45 2.12 12.42 -9.97
N VAL A 46 2.55 12.06 -8.76
CA VAL A 46 3.77 11.27 -8.58
C VAL A 46 3.59 9.85 -9.09
N LYS A 47 4.65 9.28 -9.66
CA LYS A 47 4.62 7.94 -10.24
C LYS A 47 4.23 6.87 -9.22
N ARG A 48 4.72 6.98 -7.98
CA ARG A 48 4.40 6.10 -6.86
C ARG A 48 4.59 6.86 -5.55
N GLN A 49 3.70 6.69 -4.59
CA GLN A 49 3.84 7.19 -3.21
C GLN A 49 2.95 6.39 -2.26
N ALA A 50 3.34 6.31 -0.99
CA ALA A 50 2.48 5.84 0.10
C ALA A 50 1.30 6.79 0.29
N LEU A 51 0.10 6.21 0.39
CA LEU A 51 -1.14 6.93 0.63
C LEU A 51 -1.85 6.39 1.86
N TYR A 52 -2.61 7.29 2.47
CA TYR A 52 -3.50 7.01 3.58
C TYR A 52 -4.89 7.54 3.26
N ALA A 53 -5.93 6.87 3.74
CA ALA A 53 -7.29 7.42 3.76
C ALA A 53 -7.68 7.71 5.22
N CYS A 54 -8.28 8.87 5.48
CA CYS A 54 -8.64 9.25 6.84
C CYS A 54 -10.14 9.06 7.05
N SER A 55 -10.55 8.03 7.81
CA SER A 55 -11.97 7.76 8.07
C SER A 55 -12.60 8.79 9.00
N THR A 56 -11.80 9.47 9.82
CA THR A 56 -12.29 10.59 10.66
C THR A 56 -12.68 11.81 9.83
N CYS A 57 -11.90 12.14 8.80
CA CYS A 57 -12.16 13.32 7.94
C CYS A 57 -13.06 13.01 6.75
N THR A 58 -13.00 11.78 6.25
CA THR A 58 -13.72 11.32 5.06
C THR A 58 -14.40 9.99 5.40
N PRO A 59 -15.54 10.03 6.10
CA PRO A 59 -16.28 8.83 6.46
C PRO A 59 -16.88 8.15 5.23
N LYS A 60 -17.40 6.93 5.39
CA LYS A 60 -17.87 6.06 4.28
C LYS A 60 -18.95 6.68 3.37
N ASP A 61 -19.72 7.63 3.89
CA ASP A 61 -20.80 8.30 3.15
C ASP A 61 -20.34 9.56 2.39
N GLU A 62 -19.07 9.95 2.52
CA GLU A 62 -18.47 11.09 1.83
C GLU A 62 -17.58 10.65 0.66
N ASP A 63 -17.25 11.59 -0.23
CA ASP A 63 -16.38 11.30 -1.37
C ASP A 63 -14.97 10.91 -0.91
N PRO A 64 -14.45 9.73 -1.30
CA PRO A 64 -13.16 9.24 -0.81
C PRO A 64 -12.01 10.21 -1.12
N ALA A 65 -11.04 10.26 -0.21
CA ALA A 65 -9.88 11.14 -0.30
C ALA A 65 -8.60 10.39 0.09
N GLY A 66 -7.49 10.71 -0.57
CA GLY A 66 -6.17 10.15 -0.25
C GLY A 66 -5.20 11.22 0.19
N ILE A 67 -4.48 10.99 1.29
CA ILE A 67 -3.45 11.89 1.81
C ILE A 67 -2.07 11.24 1.72
N CYS A 68 -1.02 12.03 1.54
CA CYS A 68 0.35 11.53 1.51
C CYS A 68 0.92 11.32 2.92
N LEU A 69 2.07 10.62 3.01
CA LEU A 69 2.81 10.36 4.24
C LEU A 69 3.03 11.61 5.13
N ALA A 70 3.56 12.70 4.59
CA ALA A 70 3.75 13.90 5.43
C ALA A 70 2.44 14.46 6.02
N CYS A 71 1.33 14.32 5.30
CA CYS A 71 0.03 14.79 5.78
C CYS A 71 -0.56 13.86 6.83
N SER A 72 -0.33 12.54 6.77
CA SER A 72 -0.77 11.64 7.84
C SER A 72 -0.12 12.03 9.17
N TYR A 73 1.17 12.37 9.15
CA TYR A 73 1.88 12.77 10.37
C TYR A 73 1.59 14.18 10.86
N LYS A 74 1.52 15.18 9.98
CA LYS A 74 1.44 16.59 10.43
C LYS A 74 0.01 17.15 10.49
N CYS A 75 -0.87 16.65 9.61
CA CYS A 75 -2.23 17.16 9.44
C CYS A 75 -3.29 16.26 10.08
N HIS A 76 -3.07 14.94 10.07
CA HIS A 76 -4.04 13.94 10.55
C HIS A 76 -3.49 13.08 11.69
N GLU A 77 -2.58 13.65 12.48
CA GLU A 77 -2.08 13.02 13.70
C GLU A 77 -3.25 12.75 14.67
N GLY A 78 -3.34 11.52 15.17
CA GLY A 78 -4.41 11.11 16.09
C GLY A 78 -5.78 10.85 15.44
N HIS A 79 -5.87 10.86 14.11
CA HIS A 79 -7.07 10.40 13.40
C HIS A 79 -6.99 8.91 13.07
N ASP A 80 -8.15 8.31 12.76
CA ASP A 80 -8.23 6.96 12.24
C ASP A 80 -7.83 6.97 10.75
N LEU A 81 -6.74 6.27 10.44
CA LEU A 81 -6.16 6.20 9.10
C LEU A 81 -6.12 4.75 8.60
N TYR A 82 -6.54 4.56 7.36
CA TYR A 82 -6.25 3.35 6.59
C TYR A 82 -4.95 3.55 5.82
N GLU A 83 -3.94 2.74 6.12
CA GLU A 83 -2.72 2.68 5.32
C GLU A 83 -2.98 1.93 4.02
N LEU A 84 -2.86 2.62 2.90
CA LEU A 84 -3.16 2.08 1.57
C LEU A 84 -1.91 1.61 0.82
N TYR A 85 -0.74 1.75 1.48
CA TYR A 85 0.58 1.60 0.90
C TYR A 85 0.73 2.42 -0.39
N THR A 86 1.59 1.96 -1.30
CA THR A 86 1.91 2.71 -2.50
C THR A 86 0.82 2.63 -3.57
N LYS A 87 0.47 3.79 -4.14
CA LYS A 87 -0.40 3.94 -5.32
C LYS A 87 0.30 4.79 -6.37
N ARG A 88 -0.12 4.68 -7.63
CA ARG A 88 0.50 5.41 -8.75
C ARG A 88 -0.35 6.57 -9.26
N ASN A 89 0.31 7.58 -9.80
CA ASN A 89 -0.30 8.74 -10.45
C ASN A 89 -1.37 9.41 -9.58
N PHE A 90 -1.05 9.68 -8.33
CA PHE A 90 -1.98 10.24 -7.34
C PHE A 90 -1.46 11.57 -6.80
N ARG A 91 -2.36 12.50 -6.49
CA ARG A 91 -2.06 13.78 -5.81
C ARG A 91 -2.75 13.84 -4.45
N CYS A 92 -2.01 14.28 -3.44
CA CYS A 92 -2.52 14.39 -2.07
C CYS A 92 -3.73 15.33 -1.94
N ASP A 93 -4.88 14.80 -1.53
CA ASP A 93 -6.14 15.54 -1.37
C ASP A 93 -6.20 16.38 -0.08
N CYS A 94 -5.29 16.18 0.88
CA CYS A 94 -5.34 16.85 2.19
C CYS A 94 -5.64 18.35 2.08
N GLY A 95 -6.73 18.82 2.68
CA GLY A 95 -7.10 20.24 2.68
C GLY A 95 -7.61 20.82 1.36
N ASN A 96 -7.97 19.98 0.38
CA ASN A 96 -8.81 20.42 -0.75
C ASN A 96 -10.30 20.40 -0.35
N SER A 97 -11.21 20.60 -1.31
CA SER A 97 -12.65 20.70 -1.00
C SER A 97 -13.27 19.42 -0.41
N LYS A 98 -12.57 18.28 -0.46
CA LYS A 98 -12.98 17.02 0.21
C LYS A 98 -12.84 17.09 1.74
N PHE A 99 -12.14 18.09 2.27
CA PHE A 99 -11.88 18.25 3.70
C PHE A 99 -12.62 19.44 4.34
N LYS A 100 -13.72 19.90 3.71
CA LYS A 100 -14.57 21.00 4.21
C LYS A 100 -13.71 22.26 4.48
N ASP A 101 -13.71 22.76 5.71
CA ASP A 101 -12.97 23.96 6.13
C ASP A 101 -11.54 23.70 6.60
N PHE A 102 -11.05 22.46 6.47
CA PHE A 102 -9.69 22.10 6.87
C PHE A 102 -8.68 22.46 5.79
N GLU A 103 -7.60 23.14 6.16
CA GLU A 103 -6.49 23.44 5.27
C GLU A 103 -5.24 22.61 5.60
N CYS A 104 -4.50 22.22 4.57
CA CYS A 104 -3.26 21.47 4.76
C CYS A 104 -2.16 22.37 5.35
N LYS A 105 -1.63 21.99 6.51
CA LYS A 105 -0.56 22.72 7.22
C LYS A 105 0.76 22.79 6.43
N LEU A 106 0.96 21.88 5.47
CA LEU A 106 2.20 21.75 4.71
C LEU A 106 2.16 22.43 3.33
N TYR A 107 0.96 22.60 2.76
CA TYR A 107 0.81 23.23 1.45
C TYR A 107 -0.63 23.69 1.18
N SER A 108 -0.84 24.99 1.03
CA SER A 108 -2.17 25.62 0.86
C SER A 108 -2.60 25.85 -0.59
N GLY A 109 -1.70 25.76 -1.57
CA GLY A 109 -1.98 26.09 -2.99
C GLY A 109 -2.67 24.97 -3.78
N LYS A 110 -3.66 24.29 -3.20
CA LYS A 110 -4.30 23.12 -3.83
C LYS A 110 -5.47 23.51 -4.74
N ASP A 111 -5.64 22.72 -5.79
CA ASP A 111 -6.82 22.74 -6.66
C ASP A 111 -8.00 22.20 -5.85
N THR A 112 -9.21 22.61 -6.21
CA THR A 112 -10.43 22.17 -5.52
C THR A 112 -10.54 20.65 -5.53
N LEU A 113 -10.28 20.02 -6.67
CA LEU A 113 -10.34 18.58 -6.87
C LEU A 113 -9.17 18.08 -7.74
N ASN A 114 -8.68 16.89 -7.41
CA ASN A 114 -7.70 16.16 -8.22
C ASN A 114 -8.40 15.20 -9.19
N THR A 115 -8.74 15.67 -10.39
CA THR A 115 -9.59 14.93 -11.34
C THR A 115 -9.01 13.62 -11.88
N ASN A 116 -7.69 13.43 -11.82
CA ASN A 116 -7.06 12.18 -12.27
C ASN A 116 -6.80 11.17 -11.14
N ASN A 117 -7.12 11.52 -9.88
CA ASN A 117 -7.04 10.57 -8.77
C ASN A 117 -8.03 9.43 -8.99
N LYS A 118 -7.60 8.22 -8.66
CA LYS A 118 -8.44 7.01 -8.72
C LYS A 118 -8.64 6.48 -7.32
N TYR A 119 -9.89 6.21 -6.98
CA TYR A 119 -10.31 5.73 -5.67
C TYR A 119 -10.95 4.37 -5.85
N ASN A 120 -10.45 3.38 -5.13
CA ASN A 120 -11.08 2.06 -5.03
C ASN A 120 -11.68 1.90 -3.62
N GLN A 121 -12.17 0.70 -3.30
CA GLN A 121 -12.78 0.40 -2.00
C GLN A 121 -11.85 0.57 -0.79
N ASN A 122 -10.52 0.57 -0.98
CA ASN A 122 -9.58 0.67 0.14
C ASN A 122 -9.67 2.04 0.82
N PHE A 123 -10.04 3.08 0.08
CA PHE A 123 -10.22 4.44 0.60
C PHE A 123 -11.38 4.57 1.59
N VAL A 124 -12.24 3.54 1.69
CA VAL A 124 -13.33 3.46 2.69
C VAL A 124 -13.14 2.27 3.63
N GLY A 125 -11.91 1.74 3.72
CA GLY A 125 -11.55 0.66 4.63
C GLY A 125 -12.15 -0.68 4.27
N LEU A 126 -12.44 -0.93 2.98
CA LEU A 126 -12.92 -2.22 2.49
C LEU A 126 -11.90 -2.82 1.53
N TYR A 127 -11.76 -4.14 1.60
CA TYR A 127 -10.72 -4.86 0.88
C TYR A 127 -11.26 -6.14 0.25
N CYS A 128 -10.52 -6.63 -0.74
CA CYS A 128 -10.74 -7.91 -1.41
C CYS A 128 -12.12 -8.02 -2.08
N THR A 129 -12.40 -9.16 -2.71
CA THR A 129 -13.73 -9.48 -3.25
C THR A 129 -14.77 -9.68 -2.15
N CYS A 130 -14.35 -10.00 -0.92
CA CYS A 130 -15.24 -10.21 0.23
C CYS A 130 -15.78 -8.92 0.85
N LYS A 131 -15.24 -7.74 0.50
CA LYS A 131 -15.71 -6.43 1.01
C LYS A 131 -15.65 -6.33 2.53
N ARG A 132 -14.60 -6.89 3.13
CA ARG A 132 -14.37 -6.90 4.57
C ARG A 132 -13.32 -5.84 4.97
N PRO A 133 -13.39 -5.29 6.19
CA PRO A 133 -12.35 -4.40 6.71
C PRO A 133 -11.02 -5.14 6.91
N TYR A 134 -9.96 -4.39 7.17
CA TYR A 134 -8.67 -4.96 7.57
C TYR A 134 -7.98 -4.03 8.59
N PRO A 135 -7.53 -4.54 9.75
CA PRO A 135 -7.77 -5.89 10.26
C PRO A 135 -9.26 -6.15 10.51
N ASP A 136 -9.75 -7.37 10.25
CA ASP A 136 -11.14 -7.74 10.47
C ASP A 136 -11.30 -8.45 11.83
N PRO A 137 -12.04 -7.87 12.79
CA PRO A 137 -12.19 -8.47 14.12
C PRO A 137 -13.02 -9.77 14.14
N GLU A 138 -13.79 -10.04 13.09
CA GLU A 138 -14.59 -11.27 12.96
C GLU A 138 -13.88 -12.35 12.13
N ASP A 139 -12.71 -12.06 11.59
CA ASP A 139 -11.92 -13.00 10.78
C ASP A 139 -10.75 -13.53 11.61
N GLU A 140 -10.92 -14.75 12.12
CA GLU A 140 -9.89 -15.42 12.92
C GLU A 140 -8.77 -16.03 12.05
N VAL A 141 -8.92 -15.99 10.73
CA VAL A 141 -7.94 -16.54 9.78
C VAL A 141 -6.89 -15.49 9.47
N SER A 142 -5.68 -15.69 10.00
CA SER A 142 -4.50 -14.94 9.56
C SER A 142 -4.26 -15.18 8.08
N ASP A 143 -4.08 -14.11 7.32
CA ASP A 143 -3.88 -14.16 5.88
C ASP A 143 -2.96 -13.01 5.44
N GLU A 144 -2.21 -13.28 4.39
CA GLU A 144 -1.37 -12.28 3.75
C GLU A 144 -2.21 -11.52 2.73
N MET A 145 -2.12 -10.19 2.80
CA MET A 145 -2.80 -9.30 1.87
C MET A 145 -1.85 -9.04 0.70
N ILE A 146 -2.35 -9.18 -0.53
CA ILE A 146 -1.58 -9.01 -1.75
C ILE A 146 -2.21 -7.92 -2.62
N GLN A 147 -1.43 -6.93 -3.03
CA GLN A 147 -1.89 -5.84 -3.88
C GLN A 147 -1.86 -6.25 -5.37
N CYS A 148 -2.97 -6.04 -6.08
CA CYS A 148 -3.00 -6.21 -7.53
C CYS A 148 -2.28 -5.04 -8.23
N ILE A 149 -1.29 -5.31 -9.07
CA ILE A 149 -0.53 -4.25 -9.75
C ILE A 149 -1.35 -3.44 -10.75
N VAL A 150 -2.54 -3.88 -11.17
CA VAL A 150 -3.37 -3.18 -12.17
C VAL A 150 -4.41 -2.27 -11.49
N CYS A 151 -5.26 -2.83 -10.63
CA CYS A 151 -6.31 -2.05 -9.95
C CYS A 151 -5.85 -1.45 -8.62
N GLU A 152 -4.67 -1.82 -8.14
CA GLU A 152 -4.10 -1.42 -6.85
C GLU A 152 -4.99 -1.79 -5.66
N ASP A 153 -5.98 -2.65 -5.84
CA ASP A 153 -6.80 -3.19 -4.74
C ASP A 153 -6.05 -4.31 -4.03
N TRP A 154 -6.36 -4.52 -2.75
CA TRP A 154 -5.74 -5.53 -1.90
C TRP A 154 -6.65 -6.74 -1.74
N PHE A 155 -6.08 -7.93 -1.79
CA PHE A 155 -6.80 -9.19 -1.74
C PHE A 155 -6.17 -10.13 -0.73
N HIS A 156 -7.03 -10.79 0.05
CA HIS A 156 -6.67 -11.99 0.79
C HIS A 156 -6.12 -13.06 -0.16
N GLY A 157 -5.00 -13.70 0.19
CA GLY A 157 -4.39 -14.76 -0.62
C GLY A 157 -5.39 -15.86 -0.96
N ARG A 158 -6.17 -16.30 0.04
CA ARG A 158 -7.19 -17.36 -0.12
C ARG A 158 -8.35 -17.03 -1.08
N HIS A 159 -8.57 -15.75 -1.38
CA HIS A 159 -9.62 -15.31 -2.30
C HIS A 159 -9.12 -15.03 -3.72
N LEU A 160 -7.83 -15.25 -3.99
CA LEU A 160 -7.26 -15.11 -5.33
C LEU A 160 -7.46 -16.36 -6.20
N GLY A 161 -7.81 -17.50 -5.60
CA GLY A 161 -8.03 -18.76 -6.32
C GLY A 161 -6.75 -19.36 -6.92
N ALA A 162 -5.58 -18.93 -6.42
CA ALA A 162 -4.27 -19.46 -6.78
C ALA A 162 -3.55 -19.90 -5.49
N ILE A 163 -2.77 -20.97 -5.58
CA ILE A 163 -1.87 -21.39 -4.50
C ILE A 163 -0.72 -20.39 -4.49
N SER A 164 -0.47 -19.71 -3.36
CA SER A 164 0.76 -18.94 -3.21
C SER A 164 1.93 -19.91 -3.27
N THR A 165 2.80 -19.75 -4.27
CA THR A 165 4.11 -20.41 -4.23
C THR A 165 4.91 -19.72 -3.13
N GLU A 166 5.44 -20.46 -2.16
CA GLU A 166 6.44 -19.92 -1.24
C GLU A 166 7.64 -19.45 -2.06
N SER A 167 7.69 -18.16 -2.34
CA SER A 167 8.74 -17.51 -3.12
C SER A 167 9.45 -16.55 -2.21
N VAL A 168 10.76 -16.70 -2.14
CA VAL A 168 11.66 -15.80 -1.41
C VAL A 168 11.81 -14.45 -2.15
N GLU A 169 11.40 -14.40 -3.42
CA GLU A 169 11.47 -13.20 -4.26
C GLU A 169 10.12 -12.44 -4.29
N LEU A 170 10.19 -11.10 -4.32
CA LEU A 170 9.04 -10.21 -4.47
C LEU A 170 8.34 -10.47 -5.81
N GLN A 171 7.13 -11.02 -5.77
CA GLN A 171 6.33 -11.28 -6.96
C GLN A 171 5.26 -10.20 -7.18
N GLU A 172 4.96 -9.92 -8.45
CA GLU A 172 3.85 -9.06 -8.84
C GLU A 172 2.58 -9.90 -9.08
N MET A 173 1.43 -9.42 -8.59
CA MET A 173 0.15 -10.11 -8.73
C MET A 173 -0.83 -9.31 -9.58
N ILE A 174 -1.52 -9.96 -10.51
CA ILE A 174 -2.66 -9.41 -11.25
C ILE A 174 -3.91 -10.21 -10.90
N CYS A 175 -4.92 -9.55 -10.33
CA CYS A 175 -6.13 -10.25 -9.90
C CYS A 175 -6.95 -10.74 -11.11
N VAL A 176 -7.74 -11.81 -10.90
CA VAL A 176 -8.58 -12.45 -11.93
C VAL A 176 -9.47 -11.43 -12.66
N SER A 177 -10.02 -10.45 -11.95
CA SER A 177 -10.85 -9.40 -12.56
C SER A 177 -10.08 -8.52 -13.55
N CYS A 178 -8.81 -8.21 -13.28
CA CYS A 178 -7.96 -7.44 -14.18
C CYS A 178 -7.49 -8.28 -15.37
N THR A 179 -7.11 -9.54 -15.14
CA THR A 179 -6.76 -10.50 -16.20
C THR A 179 -7.92 -10.70 -17.17
N ASN A 180 -9.16 -10.85 -16.67
CA ASN A 180 -10.35 -10.98 -17.50
C ASN A 180 -10.66 -9.74 -18.35
N ARG A 181 -10.33 -8.53 -17.87
CA ARG A 181 -10.49 -7.29 -18.64
C ARG A 181 -9.45 -7.15 -19.75
N THR A 182 -8.36 -7.91 -19.69
CA THR A 182 -7.24 -7.82 -20.62
C THR A 182 -6.82 -9.23 -21.06
N PRO A 183 -7.54 -9.83 -22.03
CA PRO A 183 -7.39 -11.25 -22.39
C PRO A 183 -5.96 -11.67 -22.76
N PHE A 184 -5.12 -10.75 -23.23
CA PHE A 184 -3.72 -11.05 -23.52
C PHE A 184 -2.91 -11.45 -22.27
N LEU A 185 -3.27 -10.98 -21.07
CA LEU A 185 -2.62 -11.36 -19.82
C LEU A 185 -2.80 -12.85 -19.50
N TRP A 186 -3.90 -13.47 -19.94
CA TRP A 186 -4.09 -14.92 -19.81
C TRP A 186 -3.05 -15.73 -20.59
N ALA A 187 -2.55 -15.21 -21.71
CA ALA A 187 -1.50 -15.87 -22.48
C ALA A 187 -0.19 -15.95 -21.67
N TYR A 188 0.15 -14.89 -20.93
CA TYR A 188 1.32 -14.87 -20.04
C TYR A 188 1.12 -15.79 -18.84
N ALA A 189 -0.05 -15.79 -18.21
CA ALA A 189 -0.37 -16.70 -17.10
C ALA A 189 -0.26 -18.18 -17.53
N ALA A 190 -0.77 -18.52 -18.70
CA ALA A 190 -0.65 -19.87 -19.26
C ALA A 190 0.81 -20.27 -19.53
N GLN A 191 1.65 -19.33 -19.98
CA GLN A 191 3.07 -19.58 -20.20
C GLN A 191 3.84 -19.79 -18.89
N LEU A 192 3.56 -18.99 -17.86
CA LEU A 192 4.15 -19.16 -16.52
C LEU A 192 3.74 -20.49 -15.87
N ALA A 193 2.47 -20.87 -16.03
CA ALA A 193 1.98 -22.17 -15.56
C ALA A 193 2.64 -23.35 -16.30
N ALA A 194 2.78 -23.24 -17.63
CA ALA A 194 3.48 -24.26 -18.43
C ALA A 194 4.97 -24.40 -18.07
N GLN A 195 5.56 -23.38 -17.46
CA GLN A 195 6.95 -23.39 -16.95
C GLN A 195 7.05 -23.86 -15.48
N GLY A 196 5.92 -24.23 -14.86
CA GLY A 196 5.89 -24.73 -13.48
C GLY A 196 5.88 -23.65 -12.39
N TYR A 197 5.71 -22.38 -12.75
CA TYR A 197 5.66 -21.27 -11.79
C TYR A 197 4.26 -20.99 -11.23
N LEU A 198 3.21 -21.59 -11.82
CA LEU A 198 1.81 -21.46 -11.38
C LEU A 198 1.10 -22.81 -11.54
N ASP A 199 0.45 -23.30 -10.49
CA ASP A 199 -0.38 -24.51 -10.59
C ASP A 199 -1.83 -24.12 -10.89
N LEU A 200 -2.26 -24.28 -12.15
CA LEU A 200 -3.62 -23.93 -12.60
C LEU A 200 -4.66 -25.04 -12.34
N HIS A 201 -4.34 -26.04 -11.52
CA HIS A 201 -5.24 -27.15 -11.22
C HIS A 201 -6.07 -26.90 -9.95
N GLN A 202 -7.31 -26.40 -10.14
CA GLN A 202 -8.59 -27.03 -9.75
C GLN A 202 -9.71 -25.99 -9.57
N THR A 203 -10.24 -25.49 -10.69
CA THR A 203 -11.62 -25.01 -10.71
C THR A 203 -12.52 -26.15 -11.21
N LYS A 204 -13.20 -26.81 -10.26
CA LYS A 204 -14.49 -27.45 -10.51
C LYS A 204 -15.53 -26.75 -9.66
#